data_AF-A0A2M7Q8Y5-F1
#
_entry.id   AF-A0A2M7Q8Y5-F1
#
_cell.length_a   1.000
_cell.length_b   1.000
_cell.length_c   1.000
_cell.angle_alpha   90.00
_cell.angle_beta   90.00
_cell.angle_gamma   90.00
#
_symmetry.space_group_name_H-M   'P 1'
#
loop_
_entity.id
_entity.type
_entity.pdbx_description
1 polymer ?
#
loop_
_entity_poly.entity_id
_entity_poly.type
_entity_poly.pdbx_seq_one_letter_code
_entity_poly.pdbx_strand_id
1 'polypeptide(L)'
;MKYFIKKLNEVGIKDVAEVGGKNASLGEMIQNLTPKGVKIPGGFVVTADAYRFFLEETGLKKFIKNTLNGLNTKNLKDLSKRGKLIRETIKKSEFPEEL
;
A
#
# COMPACT_ATOMS: atom_id res chain seq x y z
N MET A 1 -4.34 9.12 16.47
CA MET A 1 -5.20 8.22 15.66
C MET A 1 -4.43 7.82 14.42
N LYS A 2 -4.44 6.53 14.06
CA LYS A 2 -3.93 6.09 12.76
C LYS A 2 -5.04 6.31 11.75
N TYR A 3 -4.78 7.10 10.71
CA TYR A 3 -5.75 7.36 9.66
C TYR A 3 -5.49 6.37 8.52
N PHE A 4 -6.52 5.61 8.11
CA PHE A 4 -6.40 4.68 6.98
C PHE A 4 -6.39 5.40 5.63
N ILE A 5 -6.91 6.62 5.59
CA ILE A 5 -6.87 7.49 4.43
C ILE A 5 -6.34 8.89 4.79
N LYS A 6 -5.70 9.55 3.82
CA LYS A 6 -5.36 10.97 3.83
C LYS A 6 -5.80 11.64 2.53
N LYS A 7 -6.13 12.93 2.55
CA LYS A 7 -6.38 13.65 1.30
C LYS A 7 -5.06 13.79 0.53
N LEU A 8 -5.11 13.56 -0.78
CA LEU A 8 -3.90 13.60 -1.61
C LEU A 8 -3.25 14.99 -1.65
N ASN A 9 -4.03 16.06 -1.49
CA ASN A 9 -3.51 17.43 -1.45
C ASN A 9 -2.91 17.82 -0.08
N GLU A 10 -2.96 16.95 0.93
CA GLU A 10 -2.45 17.20 2.29
C GLU A 10 -1.17 16.41 2.59
N VAL A 11 -0.68 15.58 1.66
CA VAL A 11 0.54 14.78 1.83
C VAL A 11 1.72 15.38 1.10
N GLY A 12 2.93 15.19 1.64
CA GLY A 12 4.16 15.66 1.00
C GLY A 12 5.36 14.79 1.30
N ILE A 13 6.57 15.31 1.06
CA ILE A 13 7.81 14.53 1.22
C ILE A 13 8.02 13.99 2.65
N LYS A 14 7.45 14.66 3.65
CA LYS A 14 7.49 14.24 5.05
C LYS A 14 6.63 13.00 5.33
N ASP A 15 5.66 12.70 4.48
CA ASP A 15 4.73 11.58 4.63
C ASP A 15 5.17 10.30 3.88
N VAL A 16 6.35 10.29 3.25
CA VAL A 16 6.80 9.16 2.40
C VAL A 16 6.76 7.81 3.11
N ALA A 17 7.08 7.77 4.40
CA ALA A 17 7.04 6.53 5.20
C ALA A 17 5.61 5.97 5.37
N GLU A 18 4.60 6.82 5.23
CA GLU A 18 3.19 6.49 5.42
C GLU A 18 2.44 6.31 4.09
N VAL A 19 2.75 7.11 3.07
CA VAL A 19 2.01 7.11 1.81
C VAL A 19 2.82 6.66 0.59
N GLY A 20 4.14 6.49 0.74
CA GLY A 20 5.07 6.18 -0.33
C GLY A 20 5.44 7.39 -1.20
N GLY A 21 6.56 7.26 -1.91
CA GLY A 21 7.15 8.37 -2.69
C GLY A 21 6.24 8.93 -3.79
N LYS A 22 5.48 8.06 -4.49
CA LYS A 22 4.59 8.50 -5.57
C LYS A 22 3.48 9.42 -5.08
N ASN A 23 2.81 9.04 -3.99
CA ASN A 23 1.70 9.81 -3.43
C ASN A 23 2.20 11.11 -2.79
N ALA A 24 3.33 11.06 -2.09
CA ALA A 24 4.01 12.25 -1.57
C ALA A 24 4.35 13.25 -2.69
N SER A 25 4.96 12.80 -3.78
CA SER A 25 5.27 13.66 -4.92
C SER A 25 4.02 14.23 -5.60
N LEU A 26 2.95 13.43 -5.76
CA LEU A 26 1.69 13.92 -6.31
C LEU A 26 1.06 15.00 -5.42
N GLY A 27 1.09 14.83 -4.10
CA GLY A 27 0.60 15.84 -3.15
C GLY A 27 1.38 17.14 -3.23
N GLU A 28 2.73 17.07 -3.26
CA GLU A 28 3.60 18.23 -3.47
C GLU A 28 3.28 18.93 -4.81
N MET A 29 3.07 18.17 -5.88
CA MET A 29 2.71 18.75 -7.17
C MET A 29 1.36 19.47 -7.11
N ILE A 30 0.35 18.89 -6.43
CA ILE A 30 -0.95 19.55 -6.27
C ILE A 30 -0.79 20.86 -5.51
N GLN A 31 -0.04 20.87 -4.41
CA GLN A 31 0.17 22.05 -3.57
C GLN A 31 0.93 23.16 -4.31
N ASN A 32 1.96 22.81 -5.08
CA ASN A 32 2.90 23.78 -5.65
C ASN A 32 2.66 24.14 -7.12
N LEU A 33 2.01 23.27 -7.91
CA LEU A 33 1.85 23.44 -9.35
C LEU A 33 0.42 23.78 -9.78
N THR A 34 -0.60 23.38 -9.00
CA THR A 34 -1.99 23.79 -9.27
C THR A 34 -2.16 25.31 -9.27
N PRO A 35 -1.57 26.08 -8.33
CA PRO A 35 -1.59 27.55 -8.39
C PRO A 35 -0.92 28.15 -9.62
N LYS A 36 -0.05 27.38 -10.29
CA LYS A 36 0.65 27.75 -11.52
C LYS A 36 -0.07 27.28 -12.79
N GLY A 37 -1.29 26.76 -12.67
CA GLY A 37 -2.13 26.33 -13.79
C GLY A 37 -1.93 24.88 -14.22
N VAL A 38 -1.09 24.10 -13.54
CA VAL A 38 -0.91 22.66 -13.85
C VAL A 38 -2.09 21.88 -13.27
N LYS A 39 -2.83 21.17 -14.13
CA LYS A 39 -4.01 20.40 -13.73
C LYS A 39 -3.60 19.00 -13.26
N ILE A 40 -3.79 18.72 -11.98
CA ILE A 40 -3.52 17.41 -11.38
C ILE A 40 -4.82 16.93 -10.70
N PRO A 41 -5.28 15.70 -10.98
CA PRO A 41 -6.46 15.16 -10.31
C PRO A 41 -6.28 15.09 -8.80
N GLY A 42 -7.31 15.51 -8.05
CA GLY A 42 -7.39 15.28 -6.61
C GLY A 42 -7.72 13.82 -6.27
N GLY A 43 -7.77 13.52 -4.98
CA GLY A 43 -8.13 12.19 -4.49
C GLY A 43 -7.73 12.00 -3.03
N PHE A 44 -7.62 10.74 -2.65
CA PHE A 44 -7.15 10.31 -1.33
C PHE A 44 -6.10 9.21 -1.48
N VAL A 45 -5.38 8.95 -0.40
CA VAL A 45 -4.33 7.94 -0.33
C VAL A 45 -4.66 6.94 0.75
N VAL A 46 -4.60 5.65 0.42
CA VAL A 46 -4.62 4.56 1.40
C VAL A 46 -3.23 4.48 2.05
N THR A 47 -3.19 4.56 3.38
CA THR A 47 -1.92 4.61 4.12
C THR A 47 -1.29 3.23 4.30
N ALA A 48 0.01 3.20 4.57
CA ALA A 48 0.72 1.99 4.95
C ALA A 48 0.14 1.35 6.22
N ASP A 49 -0.44 2.14 7.11
CA ASP A 49 -1.12 1.63 8.30
C ASP A 49 -2.42 0.91 7.96
N ALA A 50 -3.20 1.38 6.98
CA ALA A 50 -4.36 0.64 6.46
C ALA A 50 -3.95 -0.72 5.88
N TYR A 51 -2.87 -0.75 5.09
CA TYR A 51 -2.35 -1.99 4.55
C TYR A 51 -1.88 -2.97 5.64
N ARG A 52 -1.18 -2.46 6.68
CA ARG A 52 -0.76 -3.27 7.82
C ARG A 52 -1.96 -3.83 8.57
N PHE A 53 -2.95 -2.99 8.87
CA PHE A 53 -4.18 -3.42 9.55
C PHE A 53 -4.91 -4.50 8.76
N PHE A 54 -5.12 -4.29 7.46
CA PHE A 54 -5.69 -5.31 6.57
C PHE A 54 -4.95 -6.65 6.66
N LEU A 55 -3.60 -6.65 6.65
CA LEU A 55 -2.83 -7.88 6.74
C LEU A 55 -2.92 -8.58 8.10
N GLU A 56 -3.07 -7.83 9.20
CA GLU A 56 -3.20 -8.39 10.55
C GLU A 56 -4.60 -8.99 10.74
N GLU A 57 -5.65 -8.21 10.50
CA GLU A 57 -7.03 -8.63 10.77
C GLU A 57 -7.49 -9.80 9.91
N THR A 58 -7.02 -9.87 8.66
CA THR A 58 -7.33 -11.01 7.78
C THR A 58 -6.45 -12.25 8.04
N GLY A 59 -5.47 -12.16 8.93
CA GLY A 59 -4.46 -13.20 9.16
C GLY A 59 -3.46 -13.40 8.02
N LEU A 60 -3.53 -12.58 6.96
CA LEU A 60 -2.65 -12.65 5.79
C LEU A 60 -1.18 -12.49 6.15
N LYS A 61 -0.84 -11.69 7.16
CA LYS A 61 0.56 -11.49 7.59
C LYS A 61 1.22 -12.82 7.97
N LYS A 62 0.54 -13.62 8.80
CA LYS A 62 1.03 -14.95 9.21
C LYS A 62 1.08 -15.91 8.03
N PHE A 63 0.06 -15.90 7.19
CA PHE A 63 0.00 -16.71 5.97
C PHE A 63 1.17 -16.42 5.02
N ILE A 64 1.46 -15.16 4.74
CA ILE A 64 2.57 -14.72 3.88
C ILE A 64 3.90 -15.18 4.46
N LYS A 65 4.12 -14.95 5.77
CA LYS A 65 5.36 -15.36 6.46
C LYS A 65 5.58 -16.87 6.35
N ASN A 66 4.54 -17.67 6.59
CA ASN A 66 4.62 -19.12 6.49
C ASN A 66 4.85 -19.58 5.04
N THR A 67 4.18 -18.96 4.08
CA THR A 67 4.31 -19.29 2.65
C THR A 67 5.69 -18.97 2.11
N LEU A 68 6.36 -17.93 2.62
CA LEU A 68 7.71 -17.55 2.21
C LEU A 68 8.80 -18.27 3.02
N ASN A 69 8.45 -19.03 4.05
CA ASN A 69 9.43 -19.75 4.86
C ASN A 69 10.20 -20.77 3.99
N GLY A 70 11.53 -20.75 4.11
CA GLY A 70 12.44 -21.61 3.34
C GLY A 70 12.54 -21.27 1.84
N LEU A 71 11.98 -20.16 1.38
CA LEU A 71 12.06 -19.77 -0.03
C LEU A 71 13.52 -19.51 -0.45
N ASN A 72 13.97 -20.24 -1.48
CA ASN A 72 15.19 -19.92 -2.20
C ASN A 72 14.86 -19.02 -3.40
N THR A 73 15.26 -17.75 -3.36
CA THR A 73 14.98 -16.76 -4.41
C THR A 73 15.64 -17.06 -5.76
N LYS A 74 16.65 -17.95 -5.80
CA LYS A 74 17.26 -18.43 -7.06
C LYS A 74 16.43 -19.51 -7.74
N ASN A 75 15.50 -20.15 -7.02
CA ASN A 75 14.55 -21.09 -7.61
C ASN A 75 13.33 -20.33 -8.14
N LEU A 76 13.42 -19.86 -9.39
CA LEU A 76 12.38 -19.04 -10.02
C LEU A 76 11.01 -19.74 -10.11
N LYS A 77 10.99 -21.07 -10.26
CA LYS A 77 9.73 -21.84 -10.32
C LYS A 77 9.02 -21.82 -8.96
N ASP A 78 9.74 -22.09 -7.87
CA ASP A 78 9.18 -22.05 -6.51
C ASP A 78 8.76 -20.63 -6.12
N LEU A 79 9.61 -19.64 -6.42
CA LEU A 79 9.30 -18.22 -6.21
C LEU A 79 8.00 -17.81 -6.89
N SER A 80 7.85 -18.14 -8.17
CA SER A 80 6.65 -17.82 -8.95
C SER A 80 5.40 -18.51 -8.38
N LYS A 81 5.51 -19.79 -8.00
CA LYS A 81 4.41 -20.55 -7.40
C LYS A 81 3.93 -19.93 -6.09
N ARG A 82 4.86 -19.62 -5.16
CA ARG A 82 4.54 -19.01 -3.86
C ARG A 82 4.00 -17.58 -4.02
N GLY A 83 4.61 -16.78 -4.89
CA GLY A 83 4.14 -15.43 -5.20
C GLY A 83 2.75 -15.42 -5.81
N LYS A 84 2.41 -16.37 -6.70
CA LYS A 84 1.05 -16.54 -7.22
C LYS A 84 0.08 -16.87 -6.09
N LEU A 85 0.41 -17.84 -5.25
CA LEU A 85 -0.44 -18.23 -4.11
C LEU A 85 -0.73 -17.03 -3.21
N ILE A 86 0.29 -16.26 -2.82
CA ILE A 86 0.11 -15.06 -1.98
C ILE A 86 -0.81 -14.04 -2.64
N ARG A 87 -0.58 -13.69 -3.91
CA ARG A 87 -1.40 -12.71 -4.63
C ARG A 87 -2.85 -13.14 -4.74
N GLU A 88 -3.11 -14.42 -5.02
CA GLU A 88 -4.48 -14.94 -5.13
C GLU A 88 -5.19 -14.99 -3.77
N THR A 89 -4.47 -15.30 -2.68
CA THR A 89 -5.06 -15.22 -1.34
C THR A 89 -5.41 -13.78 -0.97
N ILE A 90 -4.50 -12.82 -1.20
CA ILE A 90 -4.77 -11.39 -0.94
C ILE A 90 -6.02 -10.91 -1.68
N LYS A 91 -6.18 -11.27 -2.96
CA LYS A 91 -7.35 -10.87 -3.77
C LYS A 91 -8.68 -11.45 -3.27
N LYS A 92 -8.64 -12.60 -2.57
CA LYS A 92 -9.82 -13.29 -2.06
C LYS A 92 -10.17 -12.88 -0.63
N SER A 93 -9.26 -12.22 0.08
CA SER A 93 -9.51 -11.71 1.42
C SER A 93 -10.46 -10.52 1.36
N GLU A 94 -11.49 -10.57 2.19
CA GLU A 94 -12.43 -9.46 2.37
C GLU A 94 -11.77 -8.35 3.21
N PHE A 95 -12.18 -7.11 2.98
CA PHE A 95 -11.72 -6.00 3.80
C PHE A 95 -12.42 -6.04 5.18
N PRO A 96 -11.70 -5.81 6.28
CA PRO A 96 -12.31 -5.56 7.58
C PRO A 96 -13.29 -4.38 7.52
N GLU A 97 -14.36 -4.41 8.31
CA GLU A 97 -15.41 -3.37 8.29
C GLU A 97 -14.87 -1.98 8.68
N GLU A 98 -13.78 -1.92 9.43
CA GLU A 98 -13.13 -0.68 9.87
C GLU A 98 -12.33 0.03 8.78
N LEU A 99 -12.18 -0.56 7.58
CA LEU A 99 -11.35 -0.07 6.48
C LEU A 99 -12.18 0.48 5.32
#